data_AF-A0ABD5WPE4-F1
#
_entry.id   AF-A0ABD5WPE4-F1
#
_cell.length_a   1.000
_cell.length_b   1.000
_cell.length_c   1.000
_cell.angle_alpha   90.00
_cell.angle_beta   90.00
_cell.angle_gamma   90.00
#
_symmetry.space_group_name_H-M   'P 1'
#
loop_
_entity.id
_entity.type
_entity.pdbx_description
1 polymer ?
#
loop_
_entity_poly.entity_id
_entity_poly.type
_entity_poly.pdbx_seq_one_letter_code
_entity_poly.pdbx_strand_id
1 'polypeptide(L)'
;MTREIDRSPARLSSALAVTAAALSAGTSALASTLALAGGAAGLLAVTLGVVRGSRRAVTLGAAALLVGALVGGLLSGAPLLLLPGVIATVLAWDLGEQAINVGEQLGREAETTQLEATHAAGSTVVAVGAGGLGYGIFLVSSGVSQ
;
A
#
# COMPACT_ATOMS: atom_id res chain seq x y z
N MET A 1 -15.62 36.58 -3.18
CA MET A 1 -14.32 35.88 -3.06
C MET A 1 -14.60 34.40 -2.94
N THR A 2 -14.37 33.61 -3.99
CA THR A 2 -14.44 32.15 -3.90
C THR A 2 -13.19 31.70 -3.16
N ARG A 3 -13.38 31.09 -1.99
CA ARG A 3 -12.29 30.45 -1.23
C ARG A 3 -11.62 29.43 -2.15
N GLU A 4 -10.36 29.64 -2.50
CA GLU A 4 -9.61 28.70 -3.32
C GLU A 4 -9.52 27.37 -2.55
N ILE A 5 -9.97 26.29 -3.18
CA ILE A 5 -9.99 24.96 -2.55
C ILE A 5 -8.59 24.37 -2.66
N ASP A 6 -7.95 24.09 -1.52
CA ASP A 6 -6.66 23.38 -1.47
C ASP A 6 -6.83 21.96 -2.04
N ARG A 7 -6.42 21.76 -3.29
CA ARG A 7 -6.58 20.50 -4.03
C ARG A 7 -5.53 19.45 -3.72
N SER A 8 -4.72 19.69 -2.71
CA SER A 8 -3.66 18.77 -2.40
C SER A 8 -4.18 17.55 -1.61
N PRO A 9 -3.40 16.46 -1.51
CA PRO A 9 -3.93 15.19 -0.99
C PRO A 9 -4.39 15.22 0.48
N ALA A 10 -5.39 14.38 0.77
CA ALA A 10 -6.03 14.24 2.08
C ALA A 10 -5.10 13.63 3.13
N ARG A 11 -5.12 14.16 4.35
CA ARG A 11 -4.08 13.90 5.35
C ARG A 11 -4.12 12.48 5.92
N LEU A 12 -5.30 11.97 6.25
CA LEU A 12 -5.43 10.67 6.91
C LEU A 12 -5.07 9.55 5.93
N SER A 13 -5.69 9.54 4.74
CA SER A 13 -5.35 8.58 3.68
C SER A 13 -3.87 8.67 3.27
N SER A 14 -3.28 9.88 3.24
CA SER A 14 -1.84 10.03 2.98
C SER A 14 -0.96 9.35 4.04
N ALA A 15 -1.27 9.57 5.32
CA ALA A 15 -0.53 8.98 6.42
C ALA A 15 -0.66 7.45 6.45
N LEU A 16 -1.86 6.93 6.20
CA LEU A 16 -2.09 5.49 6.13
C LEU A 16 -1.39 4.86 4.92
N ALA A 17 -1.40 5.52 3.76
CA ALA A 17 -0.68 5.06 2.57
C ALA A 17 0.83 4.93 2.81
N VAL A 18 1.46 5.95 3.43
CA VAL A 18 2.89 5.93 3.78
C VAL A 18 3.18 4.86 4.85
N THR A 19 2.28 4.69 5.82
CA THR A 19 2.42 3.64 6.85
C THR A 19 2.39 2.25 6.23
N ALA A 20 1.43 1.99 5.33
CA ALA A 20 1.33 0.73 4.61
C ALA A 20 2.55 0.51 3.69
N ALA A 21 3.05 1.55 3.01
CA ALA A 21 4.27 1.48 2.22
C ALA A 21 5.49 1.10 3.09
N ALA A 22 5.59 1.67 4.29
CA ALA A 22 6.67 1.38 5.23
C ALA A 22 6.60 -0.08 5.74
N LEU A 23 5.40 -0.60 6.00
CA LEU A 23 5.20 -2.01 6.36
C LEU A 23 5.66 -2.94 5.23
N SER A 24 5.27 -2.65 3.98
CA SER A 24 5.72 -3.42 2.81
C SER A 24 7.25 -3.40 2.66
N ALA A 25 7.86 -2.21 2.73
CA ALA A 25 9.31 -2.08 2.68
C ALA A 25 10.00 -2.82 3.83
N GLY A 26 9.42 -2.79 5.04
CA GLY A 26 9.90 -3.53 6.20
C GLY A 26 9.92 -5.05 5.98
N THR A 27 8.86 -5.63 5.41
CA THR A 27 8.86 -7.06 5.07
C THR A 27 9.95 -7.42 4.06
N SER A 28 10.18 -6.55 3.07
CA SER A 28 11.23 -6.72 2.07
C SER A 28 12.63 -6.63 2.71
N ALA A 29 12.82 -5.73 3.67
CA ALA A 29 14.06 -5.54 4.42
C ALA A 29 14.48 -6.79 5.20
N LEU A 30 13.51 -7.54 5.74
CA LEU A 30 13.75 -8.76 6.50
C LEU A 30 14.17 -9.94 5.61
N ALA A 31 13.92 -9.88 4.30
CA ALA A 31 14.16 -10.98 3.39
C ALA A 31 15.54 -10.94 2.74
N SER A 32 15.93 -9.80 2.16
CA SER A 32 17.25 -9.64 1.51
C SER A 32 17.59 -8.18 1.23
N THR A 33 18.87 -7.89 1.01
CA THR A 33 19.33 -6.55 0.58
C THR A 33 18.76 -6.14 -0.79
N LEU A 34 18.55 -7.10 -1.70
CA LEU A 34 17.97 -6.82 -3.01
C LEU A 34 16.47 -6.45 -2.89
N ALA A 35 15.73 -7.20 -2.07
CA ALA A 35 14.33 -6.89 -1.77
C ALA A 35 14.21 -5.53 -1.05
N LEU A 36 15.11 -5.23 -0.11
CA LEU A 36 15.21 -3.94 0.57
C LEU A 36 15.36 -2.79 -0.43
N ALA A 37 16.21 -2.91 -1.45
CA ALA A 37 16.40 -1.85 -2.44
C ALA A 37 15.09 -1.52 -3.17
N GLY A 38 14.35 -2.54 -3.60
CA GLY A 38 13.02 -2.37 -4.21
C GLY A 38 12.00 -1.76 -3.25
N GLY A 39 11.95 -2.27 -2.01
CA GLY A 39 11.06 -1.78 -0.95
C GLY A 39 11.33 -0.32 -0.59
N ALA A 40 12.59 0.07 -0.43
CA ALA A 40 12.99 1.44 -0.11
C ALA A 40 12.68 2.40 -1.27
N ALA A 41 12.98 2.01 -2.51
CA ALA A 41 12.63 2.81 -3.69
C ALA A 41 11.11 3.00 -3.82
N GLY A 42 10.35 1.94 -3.59
CA GLY A 42 8.89 1.97 -3.61
C GLY A 42 8.30 2.87 -2.51
N LEU A 43 8.79 2.77 -1.28
CA LEU A 43 8.40 3.64 -0.17
C LEU A 43 8.64 5.11 -0.51
N LEU A 44 9.85 5.46 -0.98
CA LEU A 44 10.17 6.83 -1.36
C LEU A 44 9.25 7.34 -2.48
N ALA A 45 9.00 6.53 -3.51
CA ALA A 45 8.14 6.91 -4.62
C ALA A 45 6.67 7.10 -4.19
N VAL A 46 6.13 6.24 -3.33
CA VAL A 46 4.77 6.41 -2.76
C VAL A 46 4.71 7.69 -1.92
N THR A 47 5.66 7.90 -1.00
CA THR A 47 5.68 9.10 -0.16
C THR A 47 5.75 10.37 -1.01
N LEU A 48 6.65 10.42 -2.00
CA LEU A 48 6.76 11.57 -2.90
C LEU A 48 5.51 11.74 -3.78
N GLY A 49 4.91 10.64 -4.23
CA GLY A 49 3.69 10.65 -5.03
C GLY A 49 2.51 11.24 -4.27
N VAL A 50 2.29 10.79 -3.03
CA VAL A 50 1.25 11.31 -2.15
C VAL A 50 1.52 12.76 -1.75
N VAL A 51 2.76 13.15 -1.44
CA VAL A 51 3.08 14.55 -1.12
C VAL A 51 2.83 15.49 -2.30
N ARG A 52 3.09 15.02 -3.52
CA ARG A 52 2.94 15.83 -4.75
C ARG A 52 1.59 15.68 -5.46
N GLY A 53 0.69 14.84 -4.97
CA GLY A 53 -0.56 14.54 -5.67
C GLY A 53 -0.37 13.77 -7.00
N SER A 54 0.72 13.02 -7.15
CA SER A 54 1.07 12.30 -8.38
C SER A 54 0.66 10.83 -8.34
N ARG A 55 -0.48 10.51 -8.97
CA ARG A 55 -0.99 9.13 -9.13
C ARG A 55 0.01 8.19 -9.80
N ARG A 56 0.72 8.70 -10.82
CA ARG A 56 1.78 7.95 -11.51
C ARG A 56 2.90 7.54 -10.56
N ALA A 57 3.36 8.43 -9.70
CA ALA A 57 4.41 8.13 -8.73
C ALA A 57 3.93 7.13 -7.66
N VAL A 58 2.69 7.24 -7.19
CA VAL A 58 2.07 6.26 -6.27
C VAL A 58 2.01 4.88 -6.91
N THR A 59 1.56 4.80 -8.17
CA THR A 59 1.45 3.53 -8.90
C THR A 59 2.81 2.89 -9.15
N LEU A 60 3.80 3.66 -9.61
CA LEU A 60 5.17 3.17 -9.83
C LEU A 60 5.83 2.77 -8.50
N GLY A 61 5.60 3.53 -7.43
CA GLY A 61 6.09 3.20 -6.10
C GLY A 61 5.49 1.91 -5.55
N ALA A 62 4.17 1.73 -5.70
CA ALA A 62 3.49 0.49 -5.35
C ALA A 62 3.98 -0.71 -6.18
N ALA A 63 4.26 -0.52 -7.47
CA ALA A 63 4.87 -1.56 -8.30
C ALA A 63 6.27 -1.96 -7.78
N ALA A 64 7.10 -0.99 -7.40
CA ALA A 64 8.41 -1.27 -6.80
C ALA A 64 8.31 -1.97 -5.44
N LEU A 65 7.36 -1.56 -4.58
CA LEU A 65 7.04 -2.26 -3.33
C LEU A 65 6.64 -3.72 -3.58
N LEU A 66 5.77 -3.94 -4.57
CA LEU A 66 5.29 -5.27 -4.94
C LEU A 66 6.47 -6.15 -5.40
N VAL A 67 7.33 -5.63 -6.28
CA VAL A 67 8.54 -6.34 -6.73
C VAL A 67 9.44 -6.66 -5.53
N GLY A 68 9.65 -5.73 -4.60
CA GLY A 68 10.41 -5.97 -3.37
C GLY A 68 9.83 -7.11 -2.53
N ALA A 69 8.51 -7.10 -2.29
CA ALA A 69 7.83 -8.13 -1.52
C ALA A 69 7.86 -9.49 -2.21
N LEU A 70 7.67 -9.54 -3.53
CA LEU A 70 7.74 -10.78 -4.32
C LEU A 70 9.15 -11.37 -4.34
N VAL A 71 10.17 -10.55 -4.60
CA VAL A 71 11.58 -10.98 -4.56
C VAL A 71 11.94 -11.46 -3.15
N GLY A 72 11.56 -10.71 -2.12
CA GLY A 72 11.82 -11.09 -0.73
C GLY A 72 11.15 -12.42 -0.35
N GLY A 73 9.87 -12.58 -0.69
CA GLY A 73 9.15 -13.81 -0.43
C GLY A 73 9.70 -15.02 -1.19
N LEU A 74 10.06 -14.84 -2.47
CA LEU A 74 10.61 -15.91 -3.30
C LEU A 74 11.98 -16.37 -2.80
N LEU A 75 12.86 -15.42 -2.43
CA LEU A 75 14.21 -15.74 -1.96
C LEU A 75 14.24 -16.32 -0.54
N SER A 76 13.32 -15.90 0.33
CA SER A 76 13.23 -16.41 1.71
C SER A 76 12.49 -17.74 1.82
N GLY A 77 11.67 -18.10 0.83
CA GLY A 77 10.77 -19.25 0.90
C GLY A 77 9.75 -19.14 2.04
N ALA A 78 9.53 -17.93 2.58
CA ALA A 78 8.68 -17.69 3.73
C ALA A 78 7.39 -16.95 3.33
N PRO A 79 6.26 -17.67 3.17
CA PRO A 79 4.96 -17.06 2.87
C PRO A 79 4.56 -15.99 3.88
N LEU A 80 5.02 -16.15 5.13
CA LEU A 80 4.77 -15.23 6.23
C LEU A 80 5.38 -13.83 6.02
N LEU A 81 6.38 -13.68 5.14
CA LEU A 81 6.95 -12.38 4.77
C LEU A 81 6.30 -11.83 3.49
N LEU A 82 6.00 -12.71 2.52
CA LEU A 82 5.39 -12.32 1.24
C LEU A 82 4.00 -11.73 1.41
N LEU A 83 3.11 -12.43 2.13
CA LEU A 83 1.70 -12.08 2.23
C LEU A 83 1.47 -10.70 2.87
N PRO A 84 2.05 -10.40 4.05
CA PRO A 84 1.91 -9.08 4.65
C PRO A 84 2.49 -7.98 3.77
N GLY A 85 3.60 -8.23 3.06
CA GLY A 85 4.20 -7.27 2.15
C GLY A 85 3.30 -6.93 0.96
N VAL A 86 2.67 -7.94 0.35
CA VAL A 86 1.72 -7.75 -0.75
C VAL A 86 0.46 -7.02 -0.28
N ILE A 87 -0.12 -7.43 0.86
CA ILE A 87 -1.30 -6.76 1.45
C ILE A 87 -0.99 -5.28 1.74
N ALA A 88 0.14 -5.01 2.40
CA ALA A 88 0.56 -3.66 2.72
C ALA A 88 0.83 -2.82 1.46
N THR A 89 1.33 -3.43 0.38
CA THR A 89 1.52 -2.76 -0.91
C THR A 89 0.20 -2.36 -1.54
N VAL A 90 -0.79 -3.26 -1.56
CA VAL A 90 -2.14 -2.96 -2.09
C VAL A 90 -2.77 -1.81 -1.32
N LEU A 91 -2.67 -1.83 0.02
CA LEU A 91 -3.18 -0.75 0.87
C LEU A 91 -2.43 0.57 0.63
N ALA A 92 -1.11 0.54 0.46
CA ALA A 92 -0.33 1.74 0.17
C ALA A 92 -0.78 2.41 -1.14
N TRP A 93 -1.04 1.61 -2.17
CA TRP A 93 -1.52 2.09 -3.46
C TRP A 93 -2.94 2.66 -3.37
N ASP A 94 -3.88 1.87 -2.85
CA ASP A 94 -5.30 2.22 -2.76
C ASP A 94 -5.52 3.49 -1.92
N LEU A 95 -4.91 3.55 -0.74
CA LEU A 95 -5.01 4.72 0.14
C LEU A 95 -4.29 5.95 -0.43
N GLY A 96 -3.22 5.74 -1.21
CA GLY A 96 -2.53 6.82 -1.92
C GLY A 96 -3.39 7.42 -3.03
N GLU A 97 -4.03 6.59 -3.85
CA GLU A 97 -4.99 7.03 -4.88
C GLU A 97 -6.20 7.72 -4.24
N GLN A 98 -6.71 7.19 -3.12
CA GLN A 98 -7.82 7.79 -2.39
C GLN A 98 -7.44 9.14 -1.79
N ALA A 99 -6.23 9.30 -1.23
CA ALA A 99 -5.77 10.58 -0.70
C ALA A 99 -5.76 11.67 -1.77
N ILE A 100 -5.28 11.33 -2.98
CA ILE A 100 -5.25 12.26 -4.12
C ILE A 100 -6.67 12.57 -4.57
N ASN A 101 -7.52 11.55 -4.71
CA ASN A 101 -8.90 11.71 -5.14
C ASN A 101 -9.73 12.60 -4.21
N VAL A 102 -9.65 12.37 -2.90
CA VAL A 102 -10.34 13.18 -1.88
C VAL A 102 -9.81 14.62 -1.90
N GLY A 103 -8.50 14.79 -2.00
CA GLY A 103 -7.88 16.12 -2.11
C GLY A 103 -8.36 16.89 -3.34
N GLU A 104 -8.44 16.24 -4.50
CA GLU A 104 -8.90 16.85 -5.75
C GLU A 104 -10.39 17.22 -5.74
N GLN A 105 -11.25 16.35 -5.16
CA GLN A 105 -12.71 16.51 -5.22
C GLN A 105 -13.30 17.33 -4.07
N LEU A 106 -12.81 17.12 -2.85
CA LEU A 106 -13.38 17.70 -1.63
C LEU A 106 -12.49 18.80 -1.04
N GLY A 107 -11.19 18.77 -1.37
CA GLY A 107 -10.19 19.68 -0.83
C GLY A 107 -9.64 19.19 0.50
N ARG A 108 -8.37 19.50 0.77
CA ARG A 108 -7.64 19.05 1.96
C ARG A 108 -8.27 19.51 3.29
N GLU A 109 -8.89 20.68 3.30
CA GLU A 109 -9.47 21.27 4.52
C GLU A 109 -10.90 20.79 4.79
N ALA A 110 -11.49 19.99 3.89
CA ALA A 110 -12.81 19.41 4.14
C ALA A 110 -12.75 18.36 5.26
N GLU A 111 -13.82 18.25 6.04
CA GLU A 111 -13.92 17.26 7.10
C GLU A 111 -14.24 15.88 6.51
N THR A 112 -13.19 15.17 6.06
CA THR A 112 -13.30 13.87 5.37
C THR A 112 -12.86 12.68 6.21
N THR A 113 -12.50 12.88 7.49
CA THR A 113 -11.93 11.86 8.37
C THR A 113 -12.78 10.59 8.45
N GLN A 114 -14.11 10.72 8.62
CA GLN A 114 -14.99 9.55 8.73
C GLN A 114 -15.04 8.76 7.42
N LEU A 115 -15.16 9.46 6.29
CA LEU A 115 -15.13 8.86 4.96
C LEU A 115 -13.82 8.12 4.70
N GLU A 116 -12.70 8.78 4.97
CA GLU A 116 -11.35 8.21 4.82
C GLU A 116 -11.17 6.98 5.70
N ALA A 117 -11.63 7.01 6.96
CA ALA A 117 -11.55 5.88 7.88
C ALA A 117 -12.41 4.70 7.44
N THR A 118 -13.65 4.93 6.99
CA THR A 118 -14.54 3.87 6.49
C THR A 118 -13.96 3.21 5.25
N HIS A 119 -13.44 4.00 4.32
CA HIS A 119 -12.78 3.47 3.13
C HIS A 119 -11.55 2.64 3.51
N ALA A 120 -10.66 3.16 4.36
CA ALA A 120 -9.48 2.43 4.80
C ALA A 120 -9.81 1.12 5.52
N ALA A 121 -10.86 1.09 6.34
CA ALA A 121 -11.34 -0.13 6.98
C ALA A 121 -11.85 -1.14 5.94
N GLY A 122 -12.65 -0.69 4.96
CA GLY A 122 -13.15 -1.51 3.87
C GLY A 122 -12.01 -2.12 3.04
N SER A 123 -11.06 -1.29 2.59
CA SER A 123 -9.89 -1.73 1.83
C SER A 123 -9.03 -2.72 2.62
N THR A 124 -8.88 -2.51 3.93
CA THR A 124 -8.16 -3.45 4.81
C THR A 124 -8.86 -4.80 4.88
N VAL A 125 -10.19 -4.82 5.09
CA VAL A 125 -10.98 -6.07 5.09
C VAL A 125 -10.84 -6.80 3.76
N VAL A 126 -10.94 -6.09 2.64
CA VAL A 126 -10.79 -6.69 1.30
C VAL A 126 -9.38 -7.24 1.09
N ALA A 127 -8.34 -6.48 1.40
CA ALA A 127 -6.95 -6.89 1.19
C ALA A 127 -6.58 -8.09 2.07
N VAL A 128 -6.93 -8.05 3.35
CA VAL A 128 -6.70 -9.18 4.28
C VAL A 128 -7.55 -10.38 3.91
N GLY A 129 -8.82 -10.19 3.56
CA GLY A 129 -9.70 -11.27 3.12
C GLY A 129 -9.20 -11.97 1.86
N ALA A 130 -8.80 -11.21 0.84
CA ALA A 130 -8.21 -11.74 -0.38
C ALA A 130 -6.89 -12.48 -0.11
N GLY A 131 -6.01 -11.90 0.71
CA GLY A 131 -4.76 -12.55 1.13
C GLY A 131 -5.01 -13.85 1.91
N GLY A 132 -5.96 -13.84 2.84
CA GLY A 132 -6.35 -15.01 3.62
C GLY A 132 -6.95 -16.13 2.77
N LEU A 133 -7.82 -15.78 1.82
CA LEU A 133 -8.36 -16.74 0.84
C LEU A 133 -7.25 -17.34 -0.02
N GLY A 134 -6.34 -16.52 -0.55
CA GLY A 134 -5.20 -16.98 -1.33
C GLY A 134 -4.29 -17.91 -0.53
N TYR A 135 -4.03 -17.59 0.74
CA TYR A 135 -3.26 -18.44 1.65
C TYR A 135 -3.98 -19.76 1.96
N GLY A 136 -5.30 -19.74 2.14
CA GLY A 136 -6.11 -20.95 2.32
C GLY A 136 -6.02 -21.89 1.11
N ILE A 137 -6.12 -21.34 -0.11
CA ILE A 137 -5.93 -22.11 -1.35
C ILE A 137 -4.52 -22.70 -1.42
N PHE A 138 -3.50 -21.89 -1.09
CA PHE A 138 -2.11 -22.35 -1.03
C PHE A 138 -1.97 -23.56 -0.10
N LEU A 139 -2.45 -23.47 1.14
CA LEU A 139 -2.37 -24.55 2.13
C LEU A 139 -3.06 -25.84 1.64
N VAL A 140 -4.23 -25.73 1.03
CA VAL A 140 -4.94 -26.89 0.46
C VAL A 140 -4.11 -27.51 -0.67
N SER A 141 -3.56 -26.70 -1.57
CA SER A 141 -2.78 -27.20 -2.71
C SER A 141 -1.45 -27.85 -2.30
N SER A 142 -0.74 -27.26 -1.33
CA SER A 142 0.52 -27.78 -0.80
C SER A 142 0.34 -28.98 0.14
N GLY A 143 -0.86 -29.14 0.72
CA GLY A 143 -1.21 -30.27 1.59
C GLY A 143 -1.64 -31.53 0.82
N VAL A 144 -2.11 -31.40 -0.42
CA VAL A 144 -2.48 -32.53 -1.30
C VAL A 144 -1.25 -33.18 -1.96
N SER A 145 -0.06 -32.58 -1.83
CA SER A 145 1.18 -33.04 -2.45
C SER A 145 2.11 -33.85 -1.52
N GLN A 146 1.60 -34.32 -0.37
CA GLN A 146 2.24 -35.30 0.53
C GLN A 146 1.43 -36.59 0.55
#